data_AF-A0A1F8N9X2-F1
#
_entry.id   AF-A0A1F8N9X2-F1
#
_cell.length_a   1.000
_cell.length_b   1.000
_cell.length_c   1.000
_cell.angle_alpha   90.00
_cell.angle_beta   90.00
_cell.angle_gamma   90.00
#
_symmetry.space_group_name_H-M   'P 1'
#
loop_
_entity.id
_entity.type
_entity.pdbx_description
1 polymer ?
#
loop_
_entity_poly.entity_id
_entity_poly.type
_entity_poly.pdbx_seq_one_letter_code
_entity_poly.pdbx_strand_id
1 'polypeptide(L)'
;MHLRATDFIGMKVIVEIDRPLGSRHPTHGFLYPVNYGFVPGTLEPDGEALDAYVLGLFEPVKEYEGLCIAVIHRLNDDEDKLILIPAGRAFTDEQIREWTDFQERFFRSEIIRTGTGLRTDENTDPAG
;
A
#
# COMPACT_ATOMS: atom_id res chain seq x y z
N MET A 1 1.52 -1.36 21.02
CA MET A 1 1.28 -0.26 20.05
C MET A 1 0.70 -0.94 18.82
N HIS A 2 -0.56 -0.68 18.48
CA HIS A 2 -1.18 -1.23 17.29
C HIS A 2 -0.79 -0.32 16.12
N LEU A 3 -0.03 -0.84 15.17
CA LEU A 3 0.37 -0.11 13.96
C LEU A 3 -0.81 -0.09 13.01
N ARG A 4 -1.13 1.07 12.44
CA ARG A 4 -2.13 1.20 11.38
C ARG A 4 -1.43 1.15 10.04
N ALA A 5 -2.09 0.69 8.98
CA ALA A 5 -1.52 0.69 7.64
C ALA A 5 -1.03 2.08 7.21
N THR A 6 -1.75 3.14 7.61
CA THR A 6 -1.38 4.53 7.30
C THR A 6 -0.08 5.00 7.96
N ASP A 7 0.36 4.36 9.04
CA ASP A 7 1.63 4.69 9.71
C ASP A 7 2.84 4.30 8.84
N PHE A 8 2.66 3.45 7.82
CA PHE A 8 3.70 3.07 6.87
C PHE A 8 3.89 4.08 5.73
N ILE A 9 2.98 5.01 5.51
CA ILE A 9 3.07 5.97 4.40
C ILE A 9 4.33 6.84 4.58
N GLY A 10 5.15 6.91 3.52
CA GLY A 10 6.44 7.61 3.52
C GLY A 10 7.62 6.77 4.02
N MET A 11 7.39 5.54 4.47
CA MET A 11 8.43 4.63 4.93
C MET A 11 8.88 3.66 3.82
N LYS A 12 10.12 3.20 3.92
CA LYS A 12 10.55 1.99 3.22
C LYS A 12 10.03 0.77 3.96
N VAL A 13 9.41 -0.15 3.22
CA VAL A 13 8.77 -1.34 3.76
C VAL A 13 9.27 -2.55 3.00
N ILE A 14 9.68 -3.59 3.73
CA ILE A 14 10.03 -4.90 3.17
C ILE A 14 8.77 -5.76 3.13
N VAL A 15 8.51 -6.36 1.97
CA VAL A 15 7.39 -7.28 1.76
C VAL A 15 7.88 -8.62 1.24
N GLU A 16 7.29 -9.70 1.74
CA GLU A 16 7.41 -11.03 1.17
C GLU A 16 6.32 -11.23 0.12
N ILE A 17 6.70 -11.70 -1.08
CA ILE A 17 5.79 -11.83 -2.23
C ILE A 17 5.27 -13.27 -2.30
N ASP A 18 3.99 -13.45 -1.97
CA ASP A 18 3.27 -14.72 -2.09
C ASP A 18 2.56 -14.87 -3.46
N ARG A 19 2.33 -13.75 -4.15
CA ARG A 19 1.65 -13.66 -5.44
C ARG A 19 2.49 -12.84 -6.41
N PRO A 20 3.55 -13.43 -6.99
CA PRO A 20 4.45 -12.73 -7.89
C PRO A 20 3.74 -12.32 -9.19
N LEU A 21 4.29 -11.31 -9.87
CA LEU A 21 3.80 -10.85 -11.17
C LEU A 21 3.64 -12.04 -12.14
N GLY A 22 2.46 -12.14 -12.76
CA GLY A 22 2.10 -13.21 -13.68
C GLY A 22 1.59 -14.50 -13.02
N SER A 23 1.57 -14.57 -11.68
CA SER A 23 0.95 -15.69 -10.96
C SER A 23 -0.58 -15.66 -11.06
N ARG A 24 -1.21 -16.81 -10.80
CA ARG A 24 -2.67 -16.94 -10.75
C ARG A 24 -3.16 -16.84 -9.31
N HIS A 25 -4.27 -16.15 -9.12
CA HIS A 25 -4.99 -16.15 -7.87
C HIS A 25 -5.38 -17.58 -7.48
N PRO A 26 -5.07 -18.02 -6.24
CA PRO A 26 -5.23 -19.43 -5.83
C PRO A 26 -6.67 -19.94 -5.97
N THR A 27 -7.65 -19.09 -5.61
CA THR A 27 -9.08 -19.45 -5.66
C THR A 27 -9.80 -19.03 -6.93
N HIS A 28 -9.57 -17.80 -7.43
CA HIS A 28 -10.37 -17.20 -8.50
C HIS A 28 -9.73 -17.26 -9.90
N GLY A 29 -8.46 -17.68 -10.00
CA GLY A 29 -7.81 -18.01 -11.28
C GLY A 29 -7.41 -16.84 -12.18
N PHE A 30 -7.72 -15.59 -11.83
CA PHE A 30 -7.23 -14.40 -12.54
C PHE A 30 -5.72 -14.20 -12.32
N LEU A 31 -5.07 -13.43 -13.20
CA LEU A 31 -3.63 -13.16 -13.12
C LEU A 31 -3.34 -11.93 -12.28
N TYR A 32 -2.24 -11.96 -11.55
CA TYR A 32 -1.65 -10.79 -10.88
C TYR A 32 -0.79 -10.01 -11.89
N PRO A 33 -1.19 -8.81 -12.34
CA PRO A 33 -0.39 -7.99 -13.25
C PRO A 33 0.74 -7.22 -12.53
N VAL A 34 0.79 -7.30 -11.20
CA VAL A 34 1.77 -6.67 -10.31
C VAL A 34 2.26 -7.70 -9.30
N ASN A 35 3.36 -7.44 -8.60
CA ASN A 35 3.72 -8.27 -7.45
C ASN A 35 2.81 -7.92 -6.26
N TYR A 36 2.34 -8.95 -5.56
CA TYR A 36 1.51 -8.84 -4.38
C TYR A 36 2.11 -9.69 -3.25
N GLY A 37 2.05 -9.16 -2.04
CA GLY A 37 2.64 -9.79 -0.87
C GLY A 37 2.14 -9.19 0.42
N PHE A 38 2.84 -9.46 1.51
CA PHE A 38 2.50 -9.00 2.85
C PHE A 38 3.74 -8.49 3.59
N VAL A 39 3.55 -7.67 4.62
CA VAL A 39 4.61 -7.16 5.50
C VAL A 39 4.86 -8.16 6.63
N PRO A 40 6.04 -8.83 6.70
CA PRO A 40 6.32 -9.82 7.73
C PRO A 40 6.25 -9.23 9.14
N GLY A 41 5.63 -9.96 10.06
CA GLY A 41 5.57 -9.59 11.49
C GLY A 41 4.60 -8.45 11.83
N THR A 42 3.78 -8.01 10.88
CA THR A 42 2.60 -7.17 11.14
C THR A 42 1.37 -8.04 11.41
N LEU A 43 0.40 -7.49 12.16
CA LEU A 43 -0.89 -8.11 12.40
C LEU A 43 -1.98 -7.04 12.22
N GLU A 44 -2.87 -7.26 11.27
CA GLU A 44 -4.14 -6.56 11.10
C GLU A 44 -5.13 -6.94 12.22
N PRO A 45 -6.25 -6.22 12.38
CA PRO A 45 -7.22 -6.48 13.46
C PRO A 45 -7.80 -7.91 13.47
N ASP A 46 -7.83 -8.57 12.32
CA ASP A 46 -8.27 -9.96 12.14
C ASP A 46 -7.19 -11.00 12.43
N GLY A 47 -5.93 -10.56 12.63
CA GLY A 47 -4.78 -11.41 12.90
C GLY A 47 -3.97 -11.81 11.67
N GLU A 48 -4.31 -11.32 10.47
CA GLU A 48 -3.54 -11.55 9.25
C GLU A 48 -2.42 -10.51 9.07
N ALA A 49 -1.45 -10.79 8.20
CA ALA A 49 -0.37 -9.84 7.92
C ALA A 49 -0.85 -8.75 6.95
N LEU A 50 -0.34 -7.53 7.12
CA LEU A 50 -0.74 -6.39 6.29
C LEU A 50 -0.30 -6.58 4.84
N ASP A 51 -1.26 -6.56 3.93
CA ASP A 51 -1.06 -6.79 2.50
C ASP A 51 -0.48 -5.58 1.75
N ALA A 52 0.18 -5.84 0.62
CA ALA A 52 0.82 -4.83 -0.20
C ALA A 52 0.80 -5.13 -1.71
N TYR A 53 0.50 -4.10 -2.50
CA TYR A 53 0.76 -4.07 -3.94
C TYR A 53 2.13 -3.41 -4.21
N VAL A 54 2.95 -4.02 -5.07
CA VAL A 54 4.20 -3.41 -5.56
C VAL A 54 4.00 -2.95 -7.00
N LEU A 55 3.84 -1.63 -7.19
CA LEU A 55 3.61 -1.03 -8.50
C LEU A 55 4.91 -0.58 -9.15
N GLY A 56 4.99 -0.70 -10.48
CA GLY A 56 6.15 -0.24 -11.26
C GLY A 56 7.36 -1.18 -11.25
N LEU A 57 7.27 -2.36 -10.63
CA LEU A 57 8.26 -3.43 -10.74
C LEU A 57 7.77 -4.49 -11.74
N PHE A 58 8.54 -4.73 -12.80
CA PHE A 58 8.10 -5.53 -13.96
C PHE A 58 8.71 -6.94 -14.02
N GLU A 59 9.28 -7.41 -12.92
CA GLU A 59 9.83 -8.74 -12.78
C GLU A 59 9.23 -9.43 -11.54
N PRO A 60 8.96 -10.74 -11.60
CA PRO A 60 8.49 -11.49 -10.44
C PRO A 60 9.63 -11.61 -9.43
N VAL A 61 9.36 -11.25 -8.18
CA VAL A 61 10.34 -11.32 -7.08
C VAL A 61 9.78 -12.11 -5.91
N LYS A 62 10.65 -12.53 -4.98
CA LYS A 62 10.26 -13.21 -3.73
C LYS A 62 10.14 -12.26 -2.55
N GLU A 63 10.90 -11.18 -2.57
CA GLU A 63 10.94 -10.14 -1.56
C GLU A 63 11.22 -8.82 -2.25
N TYR A 64 10.71 -7.72 -1.70
CA TYR A 64 10.99 -6.38 -2.20
C TYR A 64 10.99 -5.34 -1.09
N GLU A 65 11.95 -4.41 -1.13
CA GLU A 65 11.92 -3.18 -0.32
C GLU A 65 11.42 -2.02 -1.19
N GLY A 66 10.26 -1.45 -0.85
CA GLY A 66 9.64 -0.34 -1.59
C GLY A 66 9.28 0.85 -0.71
N LEU A 67 9.13 2.02 -1.33
CA LEU A 67 8.56 3.19 -0.64
C LEU A 67 7.04 3.07 -0.63
N CYS A 68 6.43 3.06 0.56
CA CYS A 68 4.98 3.14 0.70
C CYS A 68 4.51 4.57 0.43
N ILE A 69 3.67 4.76 -0.58
CA ILE A 69 3.20 6.09 -0.98
C ILE A 69 1.72 6.34 -0.69
N ALA A 70 0.96 5.28 -0.44
CA ALA A 70 -0.47 5.34 -0.18
C ALA A 70 -0.95 4.03 0.46
N VAL A 71 -2.17 4.06 0.98
CA VAL A 71 -2.93 2.90 1.43
C VAL A 71 -4.25 2.86 0.67
N ILE A 72 -4.64 1.70 0.18
CA ILE A 72 -6.02 1.42 -0.22
C ILE A 72 -6.76 0.93 1.02
N HIS A 73 -7.76 1.68 1.46
CA HIS A 73 -8.64 1.32 2.57
C HIS A 73 -9.98 0.85 1.99
N ARG A 74 -10.35 -0.42 2.24
CA ARG A 74 -11.66 -0.94 1.83
C ARG A 74 -12.72 -0.49 2.83
N LEU A 75 -13.87 -0.07 2.32
CA LEU A 75 -14.99 0.46 3.10
C LEU A 75 -16.08 -0.58 3.37
N ASN A 76 -16.04 -1.68 2.61
CA ASN A 76 -17.00 -2.78 2.69
C ASN A 76 -16.33 -4.11 3.02
N ASP A 77 -15.10 -4.04 3.52
CA ASP A 77 -14.20 -5.12 3.88
C ASP A 77 -13.14 -4.53 4.82
N ASP A 78 -12.67 -5.28 5.82
CA ASP A 78 -11.80 -4.76 6.89
C ASP A 78 -10.30 -4.90 6.58
N GLU A 79 -9.92 -4.99 5.30
CA GLU A 79 -8.54 -5.17 4.84
C GLU A 79 -7.94 -3.88 4.24
N ASP A 80 -6.81 -3.43 4.79
CA ASP A 80 -6.00 -2.36 4.22
C ASP A 80 -4.90 -2.93 3.29
N LYS A 81 -4.49 -2.15 2.28
CA LYS A 81 -3.41 -2.56 1.37
C LYS A 81 -2.41 -1.44 1.14
N LEU A 82 -1.15 -1.71 1.44
CA LEU A 82 -0.06 -0.78 1.16
C LEU A 82 0.21 -0.68 -0.34
N ILE A 83 0.56 0.52 -0.80
CA ILE A 83 1.04 0.78 -2.16
C ILE A 83 2.52 1.08 -2.12
N LEU A 84 3.33 0.09 -2.49
CA LEU A 84 4.78 0.19 -2.56
C LEU A 84 5.25 0.46 -3.98
N ILE A 85 6.26 1.31 -4.13
CA ILE A 85 6.85 1.65 -5.44
C ILE A 85 8.39 1.68 -5.38
N PRO A 86 9.07 1.53 -6.54
CA PRO A 86 10.48 1.87 -6.67
C PRO A 86 10.77 3.33 -6.32
N ALA A 87 11.94 3.55 -5.70
CA ALA A 87 12.42 4.88 -5.39
C ALA A 87 12.50 5.77 -6.65
N GLY A 88 12.15 7.05 -6.50
CA GLY A 88 12.17 8.01 -7.60
C GLY A 88 11.00 7.91 -8.58
N ARG A 89 10.03 7.02 -8.35
CA ARG A 89 8.75 7.01 -9.08
C ARG A 89 7.67 7.75 -8.31
N ALA A 90 6.61 8.10 -9.04
CA ALA A 90 5.38 8.62 -8.49
C ALA A 90 4.20 8.00 -9.23
N PHE A 91 3.09 7.81 -8.53
CA PHE A 91 1.83 7.34 -9.09
C PHE A 91 0.72 8.26 -8.62
N THR A 92 -0.19 8.63 -9.50
CA THR A 92 -1.45 9.31 -9.13
C THR A 92 -2.46 8.30 -8.57
N ASP A 93 -3.54 8.77 -7.97
CA ASP A 93 -4.60 7.90 -7.47
C ASP A 93 -5.30 7.17 -8.61
N GLU A 94 -5.49 7.81 -9.77
CA GLU A 94 -6.02 7.13 -10.96
C GLU A 94 -5.10 5.99 -11.41
N GLN A 95 -3.79 6.21 -11.46
CA GLN A 95 -2.84 5.17 -11.85
C GLN A 95 -2.80 4.01 -10.85
N ILE A 96 -2.89 4.30 -9.54
CA ILE A 96 -3.03 3.25 -8.53
C ILE A 96 -4.29 2.43 -8.81
N ARG A 97 -5.45 3.09 -8.99
CA ARG A 97 -6.72 2.41 -9.28
C ARG A 97 -6.63 1.55 -10.53
N GLU A 98 -6.08 2.07 -11.62
CA GLU A 98 -5.92 1.33 -12.88
C GLU A 98 -5.08 0.06 -12.70
N TRP A 99 -3.97 0.16 -11.96
CA TRP A 99 -3.04 -0.97 -11.79
C TRP A 99 -3.54 -2.01 -10.79
N THR A 100 -4.36 -1.61 -9.82
CA THR A 100 -4.97 -2.51 -8.84
C THR A 100 -6.39 -2.95 -9.23
N ASP A 101 -6.95 -2.44 -10.33
CA ASP A 101 -8.33 -2.68 -10.77
C ASP A 101 -8.65 -4.17 -10.93
N PHE A 102 -7.68 -4.99 -11.33
CA PHE A 102 -7.86 -6.43 -11.51
C PHE A 102 -8.44 -7.15 -10.28
N GLN A 103 -8.17 -6.62 -9.08
CA GLN A 103 -8.68 -7.13 -7.81
C GLN A 103 -9.58 -6.10 -7.12
N GLU A 104 -9.21 -4.83 -7.11
CA GLU A 104 -9.95 -3.79 -6.37
C GLU A 104 -11.28 -3.40 -7.00
N ARG A 105 -11.55 -3.76 -8.27
CA ARG A 105 -12.87 -3.55 -8.92
C ARG A 105 -14.04 -4.21 -8.18
N PHE A 106 -13.76 -5.21 -7.35
CA PHE A 106 -14.77 -5.96 -6.60
C PHE A 106 -15.09 -5.35 -5.23
N PHE A 107 -14.38 -4.29 -4.85
CA PHE A 107 -14.50 -3.65 -3.54
C PHE A 107 -14.82 -2.16 -3.67
N ARG A 108 -15.34 -1.56 -2.59
CA ARG A 108 -15.47 -0.12 -2.45
C ARG A 108 -14.30 0.36 -1.61
N SER A 109 -13.43 1.18 -2.17
CA SER A 109 -12.22 1.61 -1.47
C SER A 109 -11.85 3.06 -1.75
N GLU A 110 -11.17 3.65 -0.77
CA GLU A 110 -10.54 4.95 -0.85
C GLU A 110 -9.01 4.81 -0.84
N ILE A 111 -8.33 5.82 -1.40
CA ILE A 111 -6.87 5.90 -1.36
C ILE A 111 -6.50 6.96 -0.35
N ILE A 112 -5.75 6.57 0.68
CA ILE A 112 -5.26 7.44 1.73
C ILE A 112 -3.80 7.76 1.45
N ARG A 113 -3.48 9.06 1.48
CA ARG A 113 -2.10 9.58 1.43
C ARG A 113 -1.88 10.51 2.61
N THR A 114 -0.63 10.66 3.04
CA THR A 114 -0.27 11.78 3.93
C THR A 114 -0.46 13.09 3.19
N GLY A 115 -1.43 13.89 3.60
CA GLY A 115 -1.65 15.21 3.04
C GLY A 115 -0.47 16.14 3.32
N THR A 116 -0.03 16.86 2.29
CA THR A 116 0.73 18.10 2.46
C THR A 116 -0.19 19.12 3.14
N GLY A 117 -0.25 19.11 4.47
CA GLY A 117 -1.17 19.99 5.19
C GLY A 117 -1.27 19.67 6.67
N LEU A 118 -0.27 20.11 7.44
CA LEU A 118 -0.38 20.82 8.73
C LEU A 118 1.02 20.95 9.35
N ARG A 119 1.72 22.01 8.95
CA ARG A 119 2.63 22.77 9.81
C ARG A 119 2.40 24.25 9.49
N THR A 120 1.36 24.82 10.07
CA THR A 120 1.41 26.24 10.41
C THR A 120 1.98 26.30 11.80
N ASP A 121 3.30 26.41 11.88
CA ASP A 121 3.98 26.80 13.10
C ASP A 121 3.65 28.29 13.29
N GLU A 122 2.46 28.62 13.81
CA GLU A 122 2.20 29.94 14.40
C GLU A 122 2.97 30.01 15.73
N ASN A 123 4.28 30.15 15.62
CA ASN A 123 5.11 30.62 16.72
C ASN A 123 5.00 32.15 16.73
N THR A 124 3.89 32.67 17.25
CA THR A 124 3.83 34.07 17.65
C THR A 124 4.50 34.15 19.02
N ASP A 125 5.80 34.42 19.01
CA ASP A 125 6.58 34.80 20.18
C ASP A 125 6.27 36.28 20.48
N PRO A 126 5.59 36.65 21.59
CA PRO A 126 5.53 38.04 21.99
C PRO A 126 6.86 38.40 22.65
N ALA A 127 7.62 39.24 21.96
CA ALA A 127 8.79 39.93 22.50
C ALA A 127 8.52 40.45 23.92
N GLY A 128 9.34 40.00 24.87
CA GLY A 128 9.58 40.66 26.16
C GLY A 128 10.87 41.45 26.11
#